data_AF-A0A7J7M800-F1
#
_entry.id   AF-A0A7J7M800-F1
#
_cell.length_a   1.000
_cell.length_b   1.000
_cell.length_c   1.000
_cell.angle_alpha   90.00
_cell.angle_beta   90.00
_cell.angle_gamma   90.00
#
_symmetry.space_group_name_H-M   'P 1'
#
loop_
_entity.id
_entity.type
_entity.pdbx_description
1 polymer ?
#
loop_
_entity_poly.entity_id
_entity_poly.type
_entity_poly.pdbx_seq_one_letter_code
_entity_poly.pdbx_strand_id
1 'polypeptide(L)'
;MINNELLLKGFKKCKTPGAVPMVHAENGDAVAEGQKRIFDLGITGPEGHGLSRPPMLEGEATSRAIRLASFENVPLYVVHVMSIDAMEEIAKAQKSGQEVVGEAVVSGLALDDSALWDPDFTTAVCSKVCHESPNKKAGHGKALQAALSRRILKLVGTDTWSKGKGKVEVTIVGGKVVWENGELKVEPGSGRYIEIPPFGHLFSGIGKADAAYLSSLRAPVHRPSSEVRPPPLLRPTGRPRKSRRKDEDELTNATTRRCAKCGQYEHFKKTCKGPLMPDKTILQKNKLTRVDTRRSLEEMRVEFSFSTSGQQSATQTFGKATRQTT
;
A
#
# COMPACT_ATOMS: atom_id res chain seq x y z
N MET A 1 -1.86 -4.36 11.05
CA MET A 1 -1.24 -3.43 10.09
C MET A 1 -1.24 -4.06 8.71
N ILE A 2 -1.55 -3.28 7.67
CA ILE A 2 -1.61 -3.73 6.28
C ILE A 2 -0.43 -3.12 5.53
N ASN A 3 0.28 -3.91 4.72
CA ASN A 3 1.38 -3.40 3.90
C ASN A 3 0.87 -2.65 2.65
N ASN A 4 1.74 -1.93 1.95
CA ASN A 4 1.33 -1.12 0.80
C ASN A 4 0.75 -1.96 -0.35
N GLU A 5 1.20 -3.20 -0.53
CA GLU A 5 0.68 -4.10 -1.55
C GLU A 5 -0.80 -4.45 -1.30
N LEU A 6 -1.13 -4.83 -0.07
CA LEU A 6 -2.49 -5.13 0.34
C LEU A 6 -3.36 -3.88 0.40
N LEU A 7 -2.81 -2.73 0.81
CA LEU A 7 -3.51 -1.45 0.79
C LEU A 7 -3.96 -1.07 -0.63
N LEU A 8 -3.05 -1.22 -1.61
CA LEU A 8 -3.35 -0.97 -3.02
C LEU A 8 -4.42 -1.92 -3.57
N LYS A 9 -4.31 -3.22 -3.24
CA LYS A 9 -5.33 -4.22 -3.59
C LYS A 9 -6.68 -3.88 -2.96
N GLY A 10 -6.69 -3.39 -1.72
CA GLY A 10 -7.88 -2.93 -1.01
C GLY A 10 -8.53 -1.74 -1.73
N PHE A 11 -7.77 -0.69 -2.04
CA PHE A 11 -8.23 0.48 -2.79
C PHE A 11 -8.86 0.12 -4.13
N LYS A 12 -8.16 -0.72 -4.91
CA LYS A 12 -8.69 -1.23 -6.18
C LYS A 12 -10.00 -2.00 -6.00
N LYS A 13 -10.10 -2.80 -4.94
CA LYS A 13 -11.32 -3.58 -4.64
C LYS A 13 -12.47 -2.69 -4.15
N CYS A 14 -12.20 -1.61 -3.43
CA CYS A 14 -13.18 -0.63 -2.97
C CYS A 14 -13.80 0.18 -4.13
N LYS A 15 -13.03 0.42 -5.19
CA LYS A 15 -13.49 1.16 -6.38
C LYS A 15 -14.62 0.45 -7.12
N THR A 16 -14.54 -0.87 -7.30
CA THR A 16 -15.54 -1.65 -8.06
C THR A 16 -16.96 -1.59 -7.50
N PRO A 17 -17.21 -1.77 -6.18
CA PRO A 17 -18.52 -1.61 -5.59
C PRO A 17 -18.84 -0.15 -5.22
N GLY A 18 -17.99 0.83 -5.51
CA GLY A 18 -18.24 2.22 -5.10
C GLY A 18 -18.20 2.44 -3.58
N ALA A 19 -17.34 1.70 -2.88
CA ALA A 19 -17.15 1.81 -1.44
C ALA A 19 -15.98 2.77 -1.13
N VAL A 20 -16.14 3.64 -0.14
CA VAL A 20 -15.08 4.58 0.25
C VAL A 20 -14.12 3.90 1.22
N PRO A 21 -12.83 3.72 0.88
CA PRO A 21 -11.84 3.22 1.82
C PRO A 21 -11.60 4.22 2.97
N MET A 22 -11.67 3.72 4.19
CA MET A 22 -11.29 4.44 5.41
C MET A 22 -9.92 3.98 5.90
N VAL A 23 -9.06 4.91 6.31
CA VAL A 23 -7.70 4.58 6.78
C VAL A 23 -7.40 5.21 8.13
N HIS A 24 -7.00 4.37 9.08
CA HIS A 24 -6.19 4.79 10.24
C HIS A 24 -4.75 4.96 9.73
N ALA A 25 -4.24 6.19 9.79
CA ALA A 25 -3.02 6.57 9.08
C ALA A 25 -1.87 6.90 10.05
N GLU A 26 -1.19 5.86 10.54
CA GLU A 26 0.09 5.97 11.26
C GLU A 26 1.14 5.01 10.68
N ASN A 27 2.42 5.38 10.74
CA ASN A 27 3.50 4.49 10.34
C ASN A 27 3.76 3.44 11.44
N GLY A 28 3.14 2.27 11.33
CA GLY A 28 3.21 1.25 12.37
C GLY A 28 4.60 0.68 12.63
N ASP A 29 5.50 0.64 11.64
CA ASP A 29 6.89 0.19 11.86
C ASP A 29 7.65 1.20 12.71
N ALA A 30 7.51 2.50 12.41
CA ALA A 30 8.12 3.57 13.19
C ALA A 30 7.49 3.71 14.59
N VAL A 31 6.19 3.46 14.73
CA VAL A 31 5.52 3.42 16.04
C VAL A 31 6.05 2.26 16.88
N ALA A 32 6.23 1.06 16.31
CA ALA A 32 6.77 -0.09 17.03
C ALA A 32 8.20 0.16 17.52
N GLU A 33 9.05 0.75 16.68
CA GLU A 33 10.40 1.17 17.05
C GLU A 33 10.39 2.26 18.13
N GLY A 34 9.49 3.24 18.01
CA GLY A 34 9.30 4.29 19.01
C GLY A 34 8.87 3.73 20.37
N GLN A 35 7.93 2.78 20.39
CA GLN A 35 7.51 2.11 21.61
C GLN A 35 8.66 1.37 22.28
N LYS A 36 9.42 0.58 21.51
CA LYS A 36 10.59 -0.13 22.02
C LYS A 36 11.61 0.84 22.62
N ARG A 37 11.93 1.92 21.91
CA ARG A 37 12.85 2.96 22.41
C ARG A 37 12.40 3.57 23.73
N ILE A 38 11.12 3.88 23.87
CA ILE A 38 10.56 4.46 25.10
C ILE A 38 10.64 3.46 26.27
N PHE A 39 10.36 2.18 26.03
CA PHE A 39 10.54 1.13 27.03
C PHE A 39 12.01 0.92 27.42
N ASP A 40 12.92 0.93 26.45
CA ASP A 40 14.37 0.80 26.69
C ASP A 40 14.93 1.96 27.53
N LEU A 41 14.27 3.13 27.51
CA LEU A 41 14.56 4.28 28.37
C LEU A 41 13.93 4.18 29.77
N GLY A 42 13.22 3.09 30.09
CA GLY A 42 12.57 2.88 31.38
C GLY A 42 11.24 3.61 31.55
N ILE A 43 10.69 4.21 30.48
CA ILE A 43 9.42 4.95 30.51
C ILE A 43 8.28 3.94 30.28
N THR A 44 7.59 3.57 31.36
CA THR A 44 6.50 2.58 31.33
C THR A 44 5.11 3.18 31.59
N GLY A 45 5.02 4.48 31.86
CA GLY A 45 3.76 5.17 32.13
C GLY A 45 3.00 5.57 30.85
N PRO A 46 1.77 6.12 30.99
CA PRO A 46 0.93 6.54 29.87
C PRO A 46 1.56 7.61 28.98
N GLU A 47 2.44 8.47 29.53
CA GLU A 47 3.23 9.48 28.82
C GLU A 47 4.09 8.86 27.72
N GLY A 48 4.55 7.63 27.92
CA GLY A 48 5.29 6.88 26.91
C GLY A 48 4.49 6.64 25.63
N HIS A 49 3.16 6.61 25.71
CA HIS A 49 2.28 6.46 24.55
C HIS A 49 2.43 7.63 23.58
N GLY A 50 2.26 8.86 24.08
CA GLY A 50 2.43 10.07 23.26
C GLY A 50 3.84 10.21 22.73
N LEU A 51 4.86 9.88 23.53
CA LEU A 51 6.27 9.96 23.12
C LEU A 51 6.66 8.95 22.03
N SER A 52 6.05 7.75 22.03
CA SER A 52 6.38 6.67 21.10
C SER A 52 5.96 6.93 19.65
N ARG A 53 5.00 7.84 19.45
CA ARG A 53 4.42 8.16 18.17
C ARG A 53 4.38 9.68 18.04
N PRO A 54 5.28 10.33 17.27
CA PRO A 54 5.23 11.78 17.02
C PRO A 54 4.34 12.16 15.80
N PRO A 55 3.86 13.42 15.68
CA PRO A 55 2.99 13.93 14.60
C PRO A 55 3.40 13.54 13.19
N MET A 56 4.71 13.55 12.95
CA MET A 56 5.28 13.20 11.66
C MET A 56 4.93 11.78 11.17
N LEU A 57 4.66 10.82 12.08
CA LEU A 57 4.29 9.46 11.70
C LEU A 57 2.86 9.37 11.15
N GLU A 58 1.96 10.20 11.68
CA GLU A 58 0.60 10.36 11.16
C GLU A 58 0.64 11.05 9.79
N GLY A 59 1.45 12.12 9.67
CA GLY A 59 1.67 12.85 8.42
C GLY A 59 2.22 11.97 7.30
N GLU A 60 3.26 11.17 7.57
CA GLU A 60 3.85 10.25 6.58
C GLU A 60 2.81 9.25 6.07
N ALA A 61 2.10 8.57 6.98
CA ALA A 61 1.15 7.55 6.63
C ALA A 61 -0.08 8.12 5.90
N THR A 62 -0.54 9.30 6.29
CA THR A 62 -1.60 10.04 5.60
C THR A 62 -1.18 10.37 4.17
N SER A 63 0.01 10.94 4.01
CA SER A 63 0.59 11.28 2.71
C SER A 63 0.75 10.05 1.80
N ARG A 64 1.19 8.92 2.37
CA ARG A 64 1.33 7.64 1.66
C ARG A 64 -0.01 7.08 1.22
N ALA A 65 -1.01 7.04 2.10
CA ALA A 65 -2.35 6.56 1.77
C ALA A 65 -3.00 7.43 0.67
N ILE A 66 -2.87 8.76 0.78
CA ILE A 66 -3.34 9.73 -0.22
C ILE A 66 -2.73 9.44 -1.60
N ARG A 67 -1.40 9.26 -1.69
CA ARG A 67 -0.72 8.98 -2.96
C ARG A 67 -1.17 7.66 -3.58
N LEU A 68 -1.32 6.61 -2.78
CA LEU A 68 -1.77 5.31 -3.27
C LEU A 68 -3.24 5.35 -3.71
N ALA A 69 -4.10 6.08 -3.01
CA ALA A 69 -5.49 6.30 -3.41
C ALA A 69 -5.59 7.12 -4.70
N SER A 70 -4.70 8.11 -4.87
CA SER A 70 -4.60 8.91 -6.11
C SER A 70 -4.21 8.04 -7.30
N PHE A 71 -3.24 7.14 -7.11
CA PHE A 71 -2.79 6.22 -8.15
C PHE A 71 -3.90 5.29 -8.65
N GLU A 72 -4.76 4.77 -7.76
CA GLU A 72 -5.92 3.94 -8.14
C GLU A 72 -7.15 4.78 -8.51
N ASN A 73 -7.09 6.12 -8.41
CA ASN A 73 -8.19 7.06 -8.60
C ASN A 73 -9.46 6.63 -7.83
N VAL A 74 -9.32 6.50 -6.52
CA VAL A 74 -10.39 6.17 -5.56
C VAL A 74 -10.49 7.29 -4.52
N PRO A 75 -11.69 7.67 -4.03
CA PRO A 75 -11.78 8.65 -2.95
C PRO A 75 -11.20 8.03 -1.68
N LEU A 76 -10.68 8.87 -0.78
CA LEU A 76 -10.09 8.41 0.48
C LEU A 76 -10.73 9.11 1.67
N TYR A 77 -11.01 8.34 2.73
CA TYR A 77 -11.44 8.87 4.02
C TYR A 77 -10.36 8.61 5.07
N VAL A 78 -9.77 9.67 5.61
CA VAL A 78 -8.79 9.60 6.69
C VAL A 78 -9.53 9.80 8.00
N VAL A 79 -9.61 8.73 8.81
CA VAL A 79 -10.25 8.77 10.13
C VAL A 79 -9.34 9.50 11.14
N HIS A 80 -9.95 10.04 12.19
CA HIS A 80 -9.29 10.60 13.38
C HIS A 80 -8.00 11.39 13.12
N VAL A 81 -8.10 12.44 12.30
CA VAL A 81 -7.02 13.39 12.03
C VAL A 81 -6.74 14.21 13.29
N MET A 82 -5.52 14.07 13.81
CA MET A 82 -5.11 14.58 15.11
C MET A 82 -3.96 15.58 15.05
N SER A 83 -3.20 15.63 13.96
CA SER A 83 -2.06 16.53 13.78
C SER A 83 -2.21 17.53 12.64
N ILE A 84 -1.37 18.57 12.70
CA ILE A 84 -1.23 19.55 11.61
C ILE A 84 -0.60 18.87 10.40
N ASP A 85 0.38 17.99 10.62
CA ASP A 85 1.10 17.27 9.57
C ASP A 85 0.13 16.48 8.68
N ALA A 86 -0.78 15.70 9.28
CA ALA A 86 -1.81 14.97 8.52
C ALA A 86 -2.83 15.92 7.83
N MET A 87 -3.29 16.95 8.54
CA MET A 87 -4.19 17.97 8.00
C MET A 87 -3.59 18.70 6.77
N GLU A 88 -2.30 19.03 6.80
CA GLU A 88 -1.60 19.66 5.69
C GLU A 88 -1.53 18.76 4.46
N GLU A 89 -1.29 17.46 4.64
CA GLU A 89 -1.28 16.50 3.54
C GLU A 89 -2.66 16.36 2.89
N ILE A 90 -3.73 16.36 3.70
CA ILE A 90 -5.12 16.39 3.20
C ILE A 90 -5.38 17.68 2.43
N ALA A 91 -4.97 18.84 2.97
CA ALA A 91 -5.13 20.13 2.30
C ALA A 91 -4.39 20.18 0.95
N LYS A 92 -3.16 19.65 0.88
CA LYS A 92 -2.38 19.54 -0.35
C LYS A 92 -3.07 18.65 -1.39
N ALA A 93 -3.62 17.51 -0.96
CA ALA A 93 -4.34 16.59 -1.83
C ALA A 93 -5.61 17.23 -2.41
N GLN A 94 -6.43 17.86 -1.56
CA GLN A 94 -7.64 18.57 -1.97
C GLN A 94 -7.34 19.72 -2.94
N LYS A 95 -6.27 20.49 -2.67
CA LYS A 95 -5.81 21.56 -3.58
C LYS A 95 -5.39 21.02 -4.95
N SER A 96 -4.93 19.77 -5.01
CA SER A 96 -4.55 19.08 -6.25
C SER A 96 -5.76 18.45 -6.97
N GLY A 97 -6.97 18.65 -6.45
CA GLY A 97 -8.21 18.11 -7.03
C GLY A 97 -8.51 16.66 -6.63
N GLN A 98 -7.80 16.10 -5.66
CA GLN A 98 -8.07 14.74 -5.18
C GLN A 98 -9.26 14.71 -4.20
N GLU A 99 -10.13 13.71 -4.37
CA GLU A 99 -11.25 13.47 -3.45
C GLU A 99 -10.76 12.81 -2.15
N VAL A 100 -10.39 13.64 -1.18
CA VAL A 100 -9.99 13.22 0.17
C VAL A 100 -10.87 13.87 1.22
N VAL A 101 -11.36 13.06 2.16
CA VAL A 101 -12.12 13.48 3.34
C VAL A 101 -11.26 13.26 4.57
N GLY A 102 -11.09 14.31 5.37
CA GLY A 102 -10.49 14.22 6.71
C GLY A 102 -11.56 14.37 7.79
N GLU A 103 -11.57 13.44 8.74
CA GLU A 103 -12.39 13.50 9.95
C GLU A 103 -11.54 14.01 11.12
N ALA A 104 -11.87 15.17 11.68
CA ALA A 104 -11.31 15.59 12.96
C ALA A 104 -12.00 14.81 14.09
N VAL A 105 -11.36 14.64 15.25
CA VAL A 105 -12.03 14.08 16.42
C VAL A 105 -12.14 15.08 17.57
N VAL A 106 -13.20 14.96 18.36
CA VAL A 106 -13.48 15.88 19.49
C VAL A 106 -12.28 15.99 20.43
N SER A 107 -11.64 14.86 20.76
CA SER A 107 -10.42 14.87 21.58
C SER A 107 -9.30 15.68 20.95
N GLY A 108 -9.12 15.59 19.63
CA GLY A 108 -8.12 16.37 18.90
C GLY A 108 -8.39 17.86 18.80
N LEU A 109 -9.67 18.25 18.87
CA LEU A 109 -10.09 19.64 18.83
C LEU A 109 -9.99 20.31 20.20
N ALA A 110 -10.28 19.59 21.27
CA ALA A 110 -10.52 20.15 22.59
C ALA A 110 -9.46 19.80 23.65
N LEU A 111 -8.73 18.70 23.46
CA LEU A 111 -7.76 18.21 24.44
C LEU A 111 -6.32 18.39 23.94
N ASP A 112 -5.41 18.38 24.90
CA ASP A 112 -3.97 18.32 24.68
C ASP A 112 -3.36 17.20 25.54
N ASP A 113 -2.04 17.08 25.44
CA ASP A 113 -1.27 16.01 26.03
C ASP A 113 -0.94 16.24 27.51
N SER A 114 -1.32 17.37 28.09
CA SER A 114 -0.98 17.69 29.48
C SER A 114 -1.48 16.63 30.46
N ALA A 115 -2.64 16.05 30.17
CA ALA A 115 -3.25 15.00 30.99
C ALA A 115 -2.47 13.67 31.02
N LEU A 116 -1.59 13.42 30.04
CA LEU A 116 -0.69 12.24 30.07
C LEU A 116 0.37 12.34 31.17
N TRP A 117 0.68 13.56 31.61
CA TRP A 117 1.67 13.85 32.64
C TRP A 117 1.06 14.00 34.03
N ASP A 118 -0.23 13.65 34.19
CA ASP A 118 -0.88 13.67 35.49
C ASP A 118 -0.22 12.66 36.43
N PRO A 119 0.11 13.03 37.69
CA PRO A 119 0.69 12.11 38.65
C PRO A 119 -0.23 10.93 39.00
N ASP A 120 -1.55 11.08 38.84
CA ASP A 120 -2.49 9.98 38.98
C ASP A 120 -2.55 9.13 37.71
N PHE A 121 -2.13 7.86 37.84
CA PHE A 121 -2.10 6.91 36.74
C PHE A 121 -3.49 6.71 36.10
N THR A 122 -4.57 6.75 36.89
CA THR A 122 -5.92 6.52 36.34
C THR A 122 -6.36 7.68 35.48
N THR A 123 -6.11 8.92 35.92
CA THR A 123 -6.34 10.14 35.16
C THR A 123 -5.51 10.15 33.87
N ALA A 124 -4.22 9.82 33.97
CA ALA A 124 -3.33 9.72 32.81
C ALA A 124 -3.79 8.63 31.80
N VAL A 125 -4.23 7.45 32.26
CA VAL A 125 -4.76 6.40 31.38
C VAL A 125 -6.11 6.78 30.76
N CYS A 126 -7.00 7.43 31.51
CA CYS A 126 -8.26 7.92 30.95
C CYS A 126 -8.03 8.94 29.85
N SER A 127 -6.95 9.73 29.94
CA SER A 127 -6.53 10.65 28.87
C SER A 127 -5.93 9.94 27.65
N LYS A 128 -5.35 8.74 27.82
CA LYS A 128 -4.84 7.89 26.74
C LYS A 128 -5.96 7.36 25.84
N VAL A 129 -7.15 7.08 26.40
CA VAL A 129 -8.33 6.68 25.61
C VAL A 129 -8.76 7.80 24.65
N CYS A 130 -8.37 9.05 24.90
CA CYS A 130 -8.62 10.16 24.00
C CYS A 130 -7.54 10.36 22.92
N HIS A 131 -6.43 9.63 22.99
CA HIS A 131 -5.21 9.87 22.22
C HIS A 131 -4.66 8.56 21.62
N GLU A 132 -5.18 8.10 20.48
CA GLU A 132 -4.48 7.07 19.69
C GLU A 132 -3.27 7.65 18.93
N SER A 133 -3.06 8.96 18.96
CA SER A 133 -2.14 9.68 18.07
C SER A 133 -1.50 10.90 18.78
N PRO A 134 -0.47 11.51 18.18
CA PRO A 134 0.88 11.70 18.74
C PRO A 134 1.10 12.94 19.60
N ASN A 135 2.29 13.01 20.25
CA ASN A 135 2.64 14.07 21.19
C ASN A 135 2.36 15.50 20.63
N LYS A 136 1.29 16.16 21.06
CA LYS A 136 0.85 17.44 20.51
C LYS A 136 1.57 18.58 21.21
N LYS A 137 2.42 19.28 20.45
CA LYS A 137 2.82 20.64 20.84
C LYS A 137 1.59 21.54 20.91
N ALA A 138 1.61 22.54 21.80
CA ALA A 138 0.55 23.53 21.90
C ALA A 138 0.22 24.14 20.52
N GLY A 139 -1.03 24.02 20.05
CA GLY A 139 -1.51 24.66 18.82
C GLY A 139 -2.26 23.75 17.83
N HIS A 140 -2.09 22.43 17.89
CA HIS A 140 -2.76 21.50 16.96
C HIS A 140 -4.29 21.65 16.98
N GLY A 141 -4.92 21.66 18.16
CA GLY A 141 -6.38 21.79 18.27
C GLY A 141 -6.94 23.07 17.61
N LYS A 142 -6.28 24.22 17.80
CA LYS A 142 -6.67 25.48 17.15
C LYS A 142 -6.52 25.42 15.62
N ALA A 143 -5.46 24.78 15.13
CA ALA A 143 -5.25 24.60 13.71
C ALA A 143 -6.33 23.69 13.08
N LEU A 144 -6.68 22.59 13.75
CA LEU A 144 -7.74 21.68 13.31
C LEU A 144 -9.12 22.36 13.34
N GLN A 145 -9.41 23.17 14.37
CA GLN A 145 -10.62 24.00 14.42
C GLN A 145 -10.68 24.98 13.23
N ALA A 146 -9.57 25.66 12.93
CA ALA A 146 -9.50 26.54 11.77
C ALA A 146 -9.66 25.77 10.44
N ALA A 147 -9.12 24.55 10.35
CA ALA A 147 -9.27 23.67 9.19
C ALA A 147 -10.71 23.23 8.96
N LEU A 148 -11.46 22.93 10.03
CA LEU A 148 -12.91 22.68 9.97
C LEU A 148 -13.67 23.92 9.50
N SER A 149 -13.37 25.10 10.03
CA SER A 149 -13.99 26.35 9.58
C SER A 149 -13.72 26.64 8.10
N ARG A 150 -12.56 26.21 7.59
CA ARG A 150 -12.16 26.34 6.16
C ARG A 150 -12.61 25.17 5.28
N ARG A 151 -13.33 24.18 5.84
CA ARG A 151 -13.78 22.95 5.15
C ARG A 151 -12.65 22.09 4.57
N ILE A 152 -11.44 22.20 5.11
CA ILE A 152 -10.33 21.28 4.80
C ILE A 152 -10.65 19.92 5.44
N LEU A 153 -10.98 19.94 6.72
CA LEU A 153 -11.60 18.82 7.42
C LEU A 153 -13.12 18.98 7.30
N LYS A 154 -13.84 17.88 7.02
CA LYS A 154 -15.26 17.95 6.64
C LYS A 154 -16.19 17.49 7.75
N LEU A 155 -15.71 16.63 8.66
CA LEU A 155 -16.52 15.95 9.66
C LEU A 155 -15.81 15.96 11.00
N VAL A 156 -16.60 15.83 12.07
CA VAL A 156 -16.11 15.63 13.43
C VAL A 156 -16.66 14.31 13.95
N GLY A 157 -15.76 13.35 14.20
CA GLY A 157 -16.05 12.11 14.91
C GLY A 157 -15.72 12.23 16.40
N THR A 158 -16.10 11.22 17.17
CA THR A 158 -15.67 11.13 18.58
C THR A 158 -14.50 10.17 18.74
N ASP A 159 -14.49 9.08 17.97
CA ASP A 159 -13.58 7.92 18.04
C ASP A 159 -13.62 7.18 19.40
N THR A 160 -13.80 7.92 20.50
CA THR A 160 -14.04 7.43 21.85
C THR A 160 -15.01 8.34 22.63
N TRP A 161 -15.29 8.01 23.90
CA TRP A 161 -16.19 8.77 24.76
C TRP A 161 -15.46 9.99 25.38
N SER A 162 -15.96 11.20 25.12
CA SER A 162 -15.42 12.44 25.70
C SER A 162 -16.53 13.26 26.38
N LYS A 163 -16.25 13.82 27.57
CA LYS A 163 -17.16 14.78 28.22
C LYS A 163 -16.97 16.17 27.62
N GLY A 164 -18.02 16.70 27.00
CA GLY A 164 -18.05 18.05 26.43
C GLY A 164 -18.64 19.11 27.37
N LYS A 165 -18.44 20.38 27.04
CA LYS A 165 -19.20 21.52 27.62
C LYS A 165 -20.37 21.85 26.69
N GLY A 166 -21.54 22.08 27.27
CA GLY A 166 -22.79 22.27 26.55
C GLY A 166 -23.83 21.24 26.99
N LYS A 167 -25.07 21.68 27.21
CA LYS A 167 -26.16 20.82 27.65
C LYS A 167 -27.13 20.64 26.50
N VAL A 168 -27.32 19.40 26.06
CA VAL A 168 -28.44 19.05 25.18
C VAL A 168 -29.70 19.03 26.04
N GLU A 169 -30.61 19.96 25.80
CA GLU A 169 -31.87 20.05 26.54
C GLU A 169 -32.88 19.03 26.04
N VAL A 170 -33.01 18.88 24.72
CA VAL A 170 -33.95 17.96 24.06
C VAL A 170 -33.26 17.26 22.88
N THR A 171 -33.46 15.95 22.72
CA THR A 171 -33.06 15.19 21.53
C THR A 171 -34.27 14.53 20.90
N ILE A 172 -34.43 14.66 19.58
CA ILE A 172 -35.50 14.05 18.81
C ILE A 172 -34.92 13.04 17.82
N VAL A 173 -35.43 11.81 17.82
CA VAL A 173 -35.04 10.76 16.87
C VAL A 173 -36.32 10.16 16.27
N GLY A 174 -36.40 10.15 14.94
CA GLY A 174 -37.58 9.59 14.24
C GLY A 174 -38.91 10.25 14.62
N GLY A 175 -38.90 11.55 14.95
CA GLY A 175 -40.09 12.30 15.38
C GLY A 175 -40.51 12.09 16.84
N LYS A 176 -39.73 11.35 17.64
CA LYS A 176 -39.98 11.14 19.07
C LYS A 176 -38.94 11.86 19.92
N VAL A 177 -39.37 12.48 21.02
CA VAL A 177 -38.46 13.01 22.05
C VAL A 177 -37.86 11.84 22.81
N VAL A 178 -36.55 11.66 22.69
CA VAL A 178 -35.80 10.54 23.32
C VAL A 178 -34.93 10.99 24.49
N TRP A 179 -34.69 12.29 24.63
CA TRP A 179 -33.99 12.88 25.76
C TRP A 179 -34.60 14.23 26.06
N GLU A 180 -34.92 14.50 27.32
CA GLU A 180 -35.45 15.79 27.76
C GLU A 180 -35.23 15.95 29.27
N ASN A 181 -34.84 17.14 29.73
CA ASN A 181 -34.70 17.47 31.15
C ASN A 181 -33.78 16.52 31.95
N GLY A 182 -32.79 15.90 31.30
CA GLY A 182 -31.88 14.95 31.95
C GLY A 182 -32.40 13.51 32.00
N GLU A 183 -33.56 13.24 31.43
CA GLU A 183 -34.19 11.93 31.39
C GLU A 183 -34.08 11.30 29.99
N LEU A 184 -33.65 10.04 29.93
CA LEU A 184 -33.57 9.26 28.71
C LEU A 184 -34.87 8.47 28.50
N LYS A 185 -35.57 8.76 27.40
CA LYS A 185 -36.89 8.20 27.02
C LYS A 185 -36.72 7.31 25.79
N VAL A 186 -36.02 6.18 25.94
CA VAL A 186 -35.69 5.27 24.82
C VAL A 186 -35.99 3.81 25.16
N GLU A 187 -36.41 3.05 24.15
CA GLU A 187 -36.53 1.59 24.23
C GLU A 187 -35.37 0.94 23.46
N PRO A 188 -34.68 -0.08 24.02
CA PRO A 188 -33.67 -0.84 23.28
C PRO A 188 -34.25 -1.43 21.99
N GLY A 189 -33.53 -1.26 20.88
CA GLY A 189 -33.99 -1.71 19.55
C GLY A 189 -34.87 -0.72 18.79
N SER A 190 -35.15 0.46 19.35
CA SER A 190 -35.87 1.53 18.65
C SER A 190 -35.10 2.13 17.46
N GLY A 191 -33.77 2.03 17.45
CA GLY A 191 -32.93 2.42 16.32
C GLY A 191 -33.10 1.49 15.12
N ARG A 192 -32.89 2.01 13.90
CA ARG A 192 -32.97 1.24 12.66
C ARG A 192 -31.64 1.26 11.94
N TYR A 193 -31.27 0.14 11.32
CA TYR A 193 -30.19 0.11 10.36
C TYR A 193 -30.55 0.97 9.15
N ILE A 194 -29.62 1.82 8.73
CA ILE A 194 -29.75 2.65 7.53
C ILE A 194 -28.81 2.09 6.49
N GLU A 195 -29.38 1.55 5.42
CA GLU A 195 -28.60 1.08 4.28
C GLU A 195 -28.06 2.28 3.50
N ILE A 196 -26.73 2.31 3.30
CA ILE A 196 -26.05 3.39 2.58
C ILE A 196 -25.76 2.88 1.17
N PRO A 197 -26.33 3.49 0.11
CA PRO A 197 -26.10 3.03 -1.25
C PRO A 197 -24.64 3.26 -1.68
N PRO A 198 -24.09 2.38 -2.53
CA PRO A 198 -22.77 2.57 -3.11
C PRO A 198 -22.73 3.75 -4.08
N PHE A 199 -21.52 4.16 -4.48
CA PHE A 199 -21.30 5.26 -5.43
C PHE A 199 -21.92 6.59 -4.99
N GLY A 200 -21.68 6.96 -3.72
CA GLY A 200 -22.06 8.27 -3.22
C GLY A 200 -21.37 9.42 -3.95
N HIS A 201 -21.65 10.65 -3.51
CA HIS A 201 -21.16 11.89 -4.17
C HIS A 201 -19.64 11.94 -4.39
N LEU A 202 -18.84 11.29 -3.54
CA LEU A 202 -17.37 11.20 -3.66
C LEU A 202 -16.89 10.44 -4.91
N PHE A 203 -17.75 9.64 -5.54
CA PHE A 203 -17.44 8.94 -6.79
C PHE A 203 -17.80 9.75 -8.05
N SER A 204 -18.37 10.94 -7.89
CA SER A 204 -18.73 11.80 -9.00
C SER A 204 -17.48 12.20 -9.80
N GLY A 205 -17.51 12.01 -11.12
CA GLY A 205 -16.43 12.41 -12.02
C GLY A 205 -15.25 11.43 -12.11
N ILE A 206 -15.13 10.43 -11.21
CA ILE A 206 -14.03 9.46 -11.21
C ILE A 206 -13.93 8.68 -12.53
N GLY A 207 -15.07 8.21 -13.05
CA GLY A 207 -15.10 7.48 -14.33
C GLY A 207 -14.65 8.33 -15.53
N LYS A 208 -14.93 9.65 -15.50
CA LYS A 208 -14.44 10.58 -16.54
C LYS A 208 -12.92 10.77 -16.43
N ALA A 209 -12.40 10.89 -15.21
CA ALA A 209 -10.97 10.99 -14.96
C ALA A 209 -10.23 9.71 -15.37
N ASP A 210 -10.79 8.53 -15.11
CA ASP A 210 -10.23 7.25 -15.56
C ASP A 210 -10.18 7.16 -17.10
N ALA A 211 -11.26 7.54 -17.78
CA ALA A 211 -11.30 7.55 -19.25
C ALA A 211 -10.29 8.54 -19.85
N ALA A 212 -10.13 9.71 -19.22
CA ALA A 212 -9.12 10.70 -19.61
C ALA A 212 -7.69 10.16 -19.39
N TYR A 213 -7.43 9.49 -18.27
CA TYR A 213 -6.15 8.86 -18.00
C TYR A 213 -5.85 7.77 -19.02
N LEU A 214 -6.79 6.84 -19.26
CA LEU A 214 -6.63 5.76 -20.24
C LEU A 214 -6.40 6.28 -21.66
N SER A 215 -7.11 7.34 -22.07
CA SER A 215 -6.87 7.97 -23.39
C SER A 215 -5.54 8.72 -23.47
N SER A 216 -5.00 9.20 -22.34
CA SER A 216 -3.67 9.81 -22.26
C SER A 216 -2.52 8.79 -22.34
N LEU A 217 -2.78 7.51 -22.03
CA LEU A 217 -1.81 6.44 -22.16
C LEU A 217 -1.53 6.20 -23.65
N ARG A 218 -0.54 6.92 -24.18
CA ARG A 218 0.00 6.72 -25.54
C ARG A 218 0.72 5.37 -25.66
N ALA A 219 0.01 4.25 -25.55
CA ALA A 219 0.59 2.91 -25.57
C ALA A 219 0.51 2.24 -26.96
N PRO A 220 1.59 1.60 -27.49
CA PRO A 220 3.02 1.79 -27.22
C PRO A 220 3.79 2.35 -28.44
N VAL A 221 4.93 3.00 -28.17
CA VAL A 221 6.07 3.00 -29.10
C VAL A 221 6.53 1.56 -29.23
N HIS A 222 6.22 0.91 -30.35
CA HIS A 222 6.77 -0.40 -30.68
C HIS A 222 8.29 -0.29 -30.78
N ARG A 223 8.99 -0.76 -29.75
CA ARG A 223 10.43 -1.02 -29.83
C ARG A 223 10.59 -2.46 -30.31
N PRO A 224 11.07 -2.69 -31.55
CA PRO A 224 11.27 -4.04 -32.05
C PRO A 224 12.23 -4.79 -31.12
N SER A 225 11.97 -6.07 -30.90
CA SER A 225 12.74 -6.96 -30.01
C SER A 225 14.13 -7.31 -30.56
N SER A 226 14.43 -6.92 -31.80
CA SER A 226 15.76 -7.02 -32.37
C SER A 226 16.62 -5.86 -31.89
N GLU A 227 17.70 -6.19 -31.19
CA GLU A 227 18.89 -5.36 -30.97
C GLU A 227 19.03 -4.31 -32.09
N VAL A 228 18.70 -3.04 -31.81
CA VAL A 228 18.88 -1.95 -32.77
C VAL A 228 20.38 -1.75 -32.89
N ARG A 229 21.00 -2.45 -33.83
CA ARG A 229 22.39 -2.21 -34.17
C ARG A 229 22.46 -0.87 -34.88
N PRO A 230 23.42 0.00 -34.52
CA PRO A 230 23.65 1.21 -35.31
C PRO A 230 23.86 0.79 -36.77
N PRO A 231 23.34 1.57 -37.74
CA PRO A 231 23.55 1.27 -39.14
C PRO A 231 25.06 1.08 -39.36
N PRO A 232 25.48 0.02 -40.06
CA PRO A 232 26.90 -0.18 -40.33
C PRO A 232 27.42 1.10 -40.97
N LEU A 233 28.41 1.73 -40.32
CA LEU A 233 29.07 2.90 -40.88
C LEU A 233 29.71 2.46 -42.19
N LEU A 234 29.00 2.69 -43.29
CA LEU A 234 29.52 2.45 -44.62
C LEU A 234 30.71 3.38 -44.79
N ARG A 235 31.87 2.78 -45.06
CA ARG A 235 33.07 3.53 -45.34
C ARG A 235 32.78 4.40 -46.58
N PRO A 236 33.05 5.72 -46.55
CA PRO A 236 32.91 6.56 -47.71
C PRO A 236 33.67 5.96 -48.90
N THR A 237 33.04 5.96 -50.07
CA THR A 237 33.67 5.51 -51.32
C THR A 237 34.96 6.29 -51.54
N GLY A 238 36.08 5.58 -51.76
CA GLY A 238 37.40 6.18 -51.98
C GLY A 238 38.32 6.28 -50.74
N ARG A 239 37.88 5.92 -49.51
CA ARG A 239 38.81 5.88 -48.35
C ARG A 239 39.68 4.60 -48.41
N PRO A 240 41.00 4.67 -48.65
CA PRO A 240 41.86 3.48 -48.75
C PRO A 240 41.77 2.63 -47.49
N ARG A 241 41.73 1.30 -47.63
CA ARG A 241 41.86 0.39 -46.48
C ARG A 241 43.26 0.57 -45.90
N LYS A 242 43.35 1.02 -44.64
CA LYS A 242 44.61 0.96 -43.89
C LYS A 242 44.93 -0.52 -43.67
N SER A 243 45.84 -1.07 -44.46
CA SER A 243 46.52 -2.31 -44.08
C SER A 243 47.44 -1.96 -42.92
N ARG A 244 47.25 -2.61 -41.77
CA ARG A 244 48.27 -2.58 -40.71
C ARG A 244 49.58 -3.05 -41.34
N ARG A 245 50.61 -2.19 -41.36
CA ARG A 245 51.98 -2.66 -41.58
C ARG A 245 52.36 -3.45 -40.34
N LYS A 246 52.82 -4.68 -40.55
CA LYS A 246 53.46 -5.44 -39.47
C LYS A 246 54.83 -4.85 -39.24
N ASP A 247 55.21 -4.67 -37.99
CA ASP A 247 56.57 -4.26 -37.63
C ASP A 247 57.54 -5.43 -37.87
N GLU A 248 58.82 -5.17 -38.13
CA GLU A 248 59.80 -6.21 -38.49
C GLU A 248 60.00 -7.27 -37.37
N ASP A 249 59.67 -6.91 -36.13
CA ASP A 249 59.72 -7.79 -34.95
C ASP A 249 58.43 -8.62 -34.73
N GLU A 250 57.39 -8.43 -35.55
CA GLU A 250 56.20 -9.29 -35.49
C GLU A 250 56.51 -10.66 -36.11
N LEU A 251 57.00 -11.58 -35.28
CA LEU A 251 57.16 -13.00 -35.59
C LEU A 251 55.93 -13.52 -36.37
N THR A 252 56.13 -13.86 -37.64
CA THR A 252 55.14 -14.62 -38.38
C THR A 252 54.98 -15.94 -37.65
N ASN A 253 53.82 -16.19 -37.04
CA ASN A 253 53.46 -17.50 -36.46
C ASN A 253 53.47 -18.57 -37.56
N ALA A 254 54.67 -19.02 -37.91
CA ALA A 254 54.89 -20.19 -38.72
C ALA A 254 54.57 -21.39 -37.82
N THR A 255 53.55 -22.14 -38.22
CA THR A 255 53.28 -23.53 -37.82
C THR A 255 52.60 -23.84 -36.48
N THR A 256 51.78 -22.95 -35.91
CA THR A 256 50.75 -23.38 -34.92
C THR A 256 49.49 -23.93 -35.60
N ARG A 257 49.63 -24.76 -36.64
CA ARG A 257 48.47 -25.47 -37.20
C ARG A 257 48.09 -26.62 -36.27
N ARG A 258 46.90 -26.52 -35.70
CA ARG A 258 46.28 -27.57 -34.89
C ARG A 258 46.02 -28.81 -35.74
N CYS A 259 46.46 -29.98 -35.30
CA CYS A 259 46.22 -31.23 -36.03
C CYS A 259 44.72 -31.55 -36.05
N ALA A 260 44.15 -31.74 -37.24
CA ALA A 260 42.72 -32.04 -37.41
C ALA A 260 42.31 -33.44 -36.91
N LYS A 261 43.25 -34.32 -36.54
CA LYS A 261 42.98 -35.67 -36.02
C LYS A 261 42.87 -35.67 -34.49
N CYS A 262 43.88 -35.15 -33.80
CA CYS A 262 43.97 -35.20 -32.33
C CYS A 262 43.92 -33.83 -31.63
N GLY A 263 43.82 -32.72 -32.37
CA GLY A 263 43.75 -31.37 -31.83
C GLY A 263 45.02 -30.82 -31.15
N GLN A 264 46.13 -31.56 -31.12
CA GLN A 264 47.43 -31.10 -30.63
C GLN A 264 48.19 -30.31 -31.71
N TYR A 265 49.10 -29.41 -31.33
CA TYR A 265 49.87 -28.56 -32.24
C TYR A 265 51.18 -29.26 -32.71
N GLU A 266 51.91 -28.64 -33.63
CA GLU A 266 53.27 -29.00 -34.05
C GLU A 266 53.49 -30.35 -34.76
N HIS A 267 52.44 -30.95 -35.34
CA HIS A 267 52.59 -32.13 -36.19
C HIS A 267 51.52 -32.21 -37.29
N PHE A 268 51.83 -32.93 -38.37
CA PHE A 268 50.90 -33.13 -39.48
C PHE A 268 49.93 -34.28 -39.23
N LYS A 269 48.71 -34.17 -39.77
CA LYS A 269 47.67 -35.21 -39.68
C LYS A 269 48.18 -36.60 -40.11
N LYS A 270 49.06 -36.65 -41.13
CA LYS A 270 49.61 -37.89 -41.69
C LYS A 270 50.56 -38.63 -40.74
N THR A 271 51.27 -37.93 -39.86
CA THR A 271 52.22 -38.50 -38.90
C THR A 271 51.65 -38.57 -37.47
N CYS A 272 50.36 -38.25 -37.30
CA CYS A 272 49.70 -38.17 -36.01
C CYS A 272 49.41 -39.56 -35.40
N LYS A 273 50.10 -39.87 -34.29
CA LYS A 273 49.87 -41.06 -33.44
C LYS A 273 48.78 -40.87 -32.38
N GLY A 274 48.19 -39.67 -32.27
CA GLY A 274 47.16 -39.35 -31.28
C GLY A 274 45.77 -39.91 -31.62
N PRO A 275 44.89 -40.09 -30.62
CA PRO A 275 43.53 -40.58 -30.81
C PRO A 275 42.68 -39.60 -31.64
N LEU A 276 41.63 -40.11 -32.29
CA LEU A 276 40.67 -39.30 -33.03
C LEU A 276 39.84 -38.44 -32.06
N MET A 277 39.71 -37.15 -32.36
CA MET A 277 38.82 -36.24 -31.64
C MET A 277 37.36 -36.76 -31.72
N PRO A 278 36.61 -36.75 -30.59
CA PRO A 278 35.21 -37.18 -30.58
C PRO A 278 34.33 -36.24 -31.44
N ASP A 279 33.30 -36.81 -32.08
CA ASP A 279 32.48 -36.12 -33.07
C ASP A 279 31.68 -34.95 -32.49
N LYS A 280 31.67 -33.81 -33.20
CA LYS A 280 31.06 -32.54 -32.77
C LYS A 280 29.53 -32.61 -32.69
N THR A 281 28.92 -33.68 -33.19
CA THR A 281 27.49 -33.96 -33.13
C THR A 281 26.98 -34.25 -31.72
N ILE A 282 27.85 -34.65 -30.78
CA ILE A 282 27.45 -34.95 -29.40
C ILE A 282 27.27 -33.67 -28.55
N LEU A 283 27.94 -32.56 -28.90
CA LEU A 283 27.85 -31.29 -28.14
C LEU A 283 26.57 -30.47 -28.41
N GLN A 284 25.75 -30.82 -29.41
CA GLN A 284 24.51 -30.10 -29.70
C GLN A 284 23.30 -30.61 -28.89
N LYS A 285 23.36 -31.82 -28.31
CA LYS A 285 22.25 -32.39 -27.53
C LYS A 285 22.00 -31.69 -26.17
N ASN A 286 22.97 -30.93 -25.65
CA ASN A 286 22.84 -30.23 -24.35
C ASN A 286 22.33 -28.77 -24.45
N LYS A 287 21.77 -28.34 -25.60
CA LYS A 287 21.19 -26.99 -25.77
C LYS A 287 19.65 -26.94 -25.89
N LEU A 288 18.96 -28.07 -25.79
CA LEU A 288 17.49 -28.15 -25.74
C LEU A 288 16.98 -28.39 -24.31
N THR A 289 17.09 -27.38 -23.46
CA THR A 289 16.18 -27.21 -22.31
C THR A 289 15.89 -25.72 -22.16
N ARG A 290 15.07 -25.19 -23.08
CA ARG A 290 14.38 -23.92 -22.90
C ARG A 290 12.90 -24.26 -22.82
N VAL A 291 12.40 -24.27 -21.59
CA VAL A 291 11.03 -24.61 -21.24
C VAL A 291 10.06 -23.72 -22.02
N ASP A 292 9.17 -24.41 -22.70
CA ASP A 292 8.14 -23.91 -23.61
C ASP A 292 6.95 -23.41 -22.77
N THR A 293 6.95 -22.12 -22.37
CA THR A 293 5.86 -21.54 -21.56
C THR A 293 4.64 -21.10 -22.39
N ARG A 294 4.26 -21.88 -23.41
CA ARG A 294 3.05 -21.64 -24.21
C ARG A 294 1.98 -22.73 -24.09
N ARG A 295 2.11 -23.65 -23.13
CA ARG A 295 1.16 -24.76 -22.95
C ARG A 295 0.51 -24.83 -21.55
N SER A 296 0.29 -23.69 -20.88
CA SER A 296 -0.34 -23.67 -19.53
C SER A 296 -1.53 -22.72 -19.38
N LEU A 297 -2.14 -22.26 -20.47
CA LEU A 297 -3.35 -21.40 -20.41
C LEU A 297 -4.61 -22.05 -20.99
N GLU A 298 -4.51 -23.27 -21.53
CA GLU A 298 -5.65 -23.98 -22.13
C GLU A 298 -6.14 -25.18 -21.29
N GLU A 299 -5.34 -25.64 -20.30
CA GLU A 299 -5.72 -26.71 -19.35
C GLU A 299 -6.34 -26.20 -18.04
N MET A 300 -6.49 -24.88 -17.86
CA MET A 300 -7.08 -24.29 -16.65
C MET A 300 -8.53 -23.80 -16.86
N ARG A 301 -9.26 -24.45 -17.79
CA ARG A 301 -10.61 -24.05 -18.21
C ARG A 301 -11.67 -25.15 -18.17
N VAL A 302 -11.40 -26.29 -17.53
CA VAL A 302 -12.39 -27.34 -17.31
C VAL A 302 -12.24 -27.91 -15.91
N GLU A 303 -12.98 -27.33 -14.97
CA GLU A 303 -13.65 -27.99 -13.84
C GLU A 303 -14.17 -26.89 -12.91
N PHE A 304 -15.38 -26.40 -13.16
CA PHE A 304 -16.34 -25.98 -12.12
C PHE A 304 -17.67 -25.70 -12.82
N SER A 305 -18.40 -26.77 -13.09
CA SER A 305 -19.81 -26.71 -13.48
C SER A 305 -20.57 -27.87 -12.86
N PHE A 306 -21.70 -27.52 -12.24
CA PHE A 306 -22.76 -28.36 -11.63
C PHE A 306 -22.45 -28.90 -10.22
N SER A 307 -23.37 -28.91 -9.25
CA SER A 307 -24.84 -28.87 -9.31
C SER A 307 -25.45 -28.37 -7.99
N THR A 308 -26.56 -27.64 -8.11
CA THR A 308 -27.62 -27.54 -7.11
C THR A 308 -28.18 -28.92 -6.75
N SER A 309 -28.20 -29.30 -5.47
CA SER A 309 -29.35 -29.88 -4.76
C SER A 309 -28.97 -30.50 -3.40
N GLY A 310 -29.75 -30.18 -2.37
CA GLY A 310 -30.31 -31.18 -1.46
C GLY A 310 -29.54 -31.56 -0.19
N GLN A 311 -30.18 -31.26 0.95
CA GLN A 311 -30.12 -31.97 2.24
C GLN A 311 -28.85 -31.74 3.10
N GLN A 312 -28.88 -31.66 4.42
CA GLN A 312 -29.92 -31.67 5.44
C GLN A 312 -29.26 -31.17 6.74
N SER A 313 -30.10 -30.69 7.66
CA SER A 313 -29.79 -30.27 9.02
C SER A 313 -28.87 -31.22 9.82
N ALA A 314 -27.86 -30.66 10.47
CA ALA A 314 -27.27 -31.24 11.68
C ALA A 314 -27.02 -30.13 12.71
N THR A 315 -27.97 -30.01 13.63
CA THR A 315 -27.86 -29.31 14.91
C THR A 315 -26.68 -29.87 15.70
N GLN A 316 -25.69 -29.02 16.01
CA GLN A 316 -24.74 -29.27 17.11
C GLN A 316 -25.07 -28.36 18.29
N THR A 317 -25.59 -29.01 19.31
CA THR A 317 -25.78 -28.54 20.68
C THR A 317 -24.43 -28.21 21.32
N PHE A 318 -24.21 -26.93 21.66
CA PHE A 318 -23.18 -26.54 22.63
C PHE A 318 -23.78 -26.57 24.04
N GLY A 319 -23.21 -27.44 24.89
CA GLY A 319 -23.62 -27.66 26.27
C GLY A 319 -23.40 -26.44 27.16
N LYS A 320 -24.40 -26.17 28.01
CA LYS A 320 -24.32 -25.24 29.14
C LYS A 320 -23.33 -25.78 30.18
N ALA A 321 -22.29 -25.00 30.49
CA ALA A 321 -21.51 -25.17 31.69
C ALA A 321 -22.24 -24.50 32.86
N THR A 322 -22.73 -25.32 33.79
CA THR A 322 -23.28 -24.93 35.09
C THR A 322 -22.17 -24.42 35.99
N ARG A 323 -22.31 -23.17 36.48
CA ARG A 323 -21.50 -22.62 37.57
C ARG A 323 -22.15 -23.05 38.88
N GLN A 324 -21.51 -23.95 39.61
CA GLN A 324 -21.89 -24.31 40.98
C GLN A 324 -21.53 -23.16 41.93
N THR A 325 -22.51 -22.82 42.75
CA THR A 325 -22.38 -21.98 43.95
C THR A 325 -21.79 -22.79 45.10
N THR A 326 -20.69 -22.31 45.66
CA THR A 326 -20.31 -22.40 47.07
C THR A 326 -19.47 -21.19 47.40
#